data_AF-A0A165LHT1-F1
#
_entry.id   AF-A0A165LHT1-F1
#
_cell.length_a   1.000
_cell.length_b   1.000
_cell.length_c   1.000
_cell.angle_alpha   90.00
_cell.angle_beta   90.00
_cell.angle_gamma   90.00
#
_symmetry.space_group_name_H-M   'P 1'
#
loop_
_entity.id
_entity.type
_entity.pdbx_description
1 polymer ?
#
loop_
_entity_poly.entity_id
_entity_poly.type
_entity_poly.pdbx_seq_one_letter_code
_entity_poly.pdbx_strand_id
1 'polypeptide(L)'
;MDLNSGLRSFARDPKWAKNLVIVVDEAHCIPRWKDSFRKTYASIGAFRAYLPHHVPFIACTATATPRDVRVICETLQLGADVDIINLGNHRTNLIWEVRTMKGAAQSVDEVDFMVPEGITKPEDLEQQLLFCNERGQTHVLAHRLMQRLPEHLRHTVEIYHSLRTVRQRAWTMYRFERGETRIIVCSEAIAMGCDFQNVTRVVQFMITDSLTTWIQRGGRGGRNPALTCRCIMLVQPSVFQLV
;
A
#
# COMPACT_ATOMS: atom_id res chain seq x y z
N MET A 1 -7.34 -29.43 -1.92
CA MET A 1 -8.22 -28.63 -1.04
C MET A 1 -9.53 -29.38 -0.95
N ASP A 2 -9.74 -30.14 0.12
CA ASP A 2 -11.06 -30.74 0.36
C ASP A 2 -12.01 -29.61 0.75
N LEU A 3 -12.81 -29.19 -0.22
CA LEU A 3 -13.91 -28.28 0.04
C LEU A 3 -14.88 -29.00 0.95
N ASN A 4 -15.03 -28.46 2.16
CA ASN A 4 -15.96 -28.97 3.16
C ASN A 4 -17.34 -29.20 2.51
N SER A 5 -18.01 -30.31 2.85
CA SER A 5 -19.26 -30.77 2.22
C SER A 5 -20.35 -29.68 2.19
N GLY A 6 -20.36 -28.79 3.18
CA GLY A 6 -21.24 -27.63 3.25
C GLY A 6 -21.05 -26.62 2.11
N LEU A 7 -19.82 -26.36 1.65
CA LEU A 7 -19.57 -25.37 0.59
C LEU A 7 -20.00 -25.91 -0.78
N ARG A 8 -19.85 -27.21 -1.01
CA ARG A 8 -20.36 -27.90 -2.20
C ARG A 8 -21.89 -27.91 -2.24
N SER A 9 -22.52 -28.18 -1.09
CA SER A 9 -23.98 -28.10 -0.95
C SER A 9 -24.50 -26.69 -1.25
N PHE A 10 -23.89 -25.68 -0.65
CA PHE A 10 -24.24 -24.27 -0.87
C PHE A 10 -24.09 -23.84 -2.33
N ALA A 11 -22.97 -24.17 -2.98
CA ALA A 11 -22.71 -23.80 -4.37
C ALA A 11 -23.64 -24.47 -5.39
N ARG A 12 -24.21 -25.63 -5.03
CA ARG A 12 -25.14 -26.39 -5.89
C ARG A 12 -26.61 -26.07 -5.64
N ASP A 13 -26.93 -25.35 -4.56
CA ASP A 13 -28.29 -24.91 -4.28
C ASP A 13 -28.73 -23.89 -5.36
N PRO A 14 -29.76 -24.21 -6.18
CA PRO A 14 -30.23 -23.34 -7.26
C PRO A 14 -30.66 -21.95 -6.78
N LYS A 15 -31.05 -21.82 -5.51
CA LYS A 15 -31.43 -20.54 -4.89
C LYS A 15 -30.26 -19.56 -4.85
N TRP A 16 -29.05 -20.07 -4.62
CA TRP A 16 -27.81 -19.28 -4.48
C TRP A 16 -27.00 -19.26 -5.76
N ALA A 17 -26.94 -20.40 -6.46
CA ALA A 17 -26.15 -20.59 -7.68
C ALA A 17 -26.43 -19.54 -8.77
N LYS A 18 -27.68 -19.05 -8.88
CA LYS A 18 -28.07 -18.03 -9.86
C LYS A 18 -27.52 -16.63 -9.57
N ASN A 19 -27.11 -16.35 -8.32
CA ASN A 19 -26.65 -15.04 -7.85
C ASN A 19 -25.20 -15.09 -7.35
N LEU A 20 -24.48 -16.19 -7.58
CA LEU A 20 -23.12 -16.38 -7.08
C LEU A 20 -22.11 -15.71 -8.01
N VAL A 21 -21.17 -14.97 -7.43
CA VAL A 21 -20.00 -14.38 -8.11
C VAL A 21 -18.78 -14.66 -7.26
N ILE A 22 -17.66 -15.02 -7.89
CA ILE A 22 -16.38 -15.22 -7.21
C ILE A 22 -15.48 -14.03 -7.48
N VAL A 23 -15.03 -13.36 -6.42
CA VAL A 23 -14.09 -12.23 -6.52
C VAL A 23 -12.76 -12.65 -5.90
N VAL A 24 -11.69 -12.61 -6.70
CA VAL A 24 -10.31 -12.87 -6.29
C VAL A 24 -9.60 -11.53 -6.18
N ASP A 25 -9.56 -10.98 -4.98
CA ASP A 25 -8.84 -9.74 -4.70
C ASP A 25 -7.33 -9.98 -4.57
N GLU A 26 -6.53 -8.94 -4.80
CA GLU A 26 -5.07 -8.97 -4.84
C GLU A 26 -4.49 -10.08 -5.73
N ALA A 27 -5.10 -10.28 -6.91
CA ALA A 27 -4.79 -11.38 -7.83
C ALA A 27 -3.32 -11.41 -8.28
N HIS A 28 -2.58 -10.30 -8.19
CA HIS A 28 -1.13 -10.27 -8.42
C HIS A 28 -0.31 -11.13 -7.46
N CYS A 29 -0.93 -11.62 -6.37
CA CYS A 29 -0.31 -12.60 -5.50
C CYS A 29 -0.06 -13.94 -6.22
N ILE A 30 -0.87 -14.29 -7.22
CA ILE A 30 -0.75 -15.55 -7.95
C ILE A 30 0.63 -15.72 -8.60
N PRO A 31 1.10 -14.80 -9.47
CA PRO A 31 2.41 -14.94 -10.13
C PRO A 31 3.59 -14.72 -9.18
N ARG A 32 3.44 -13.83 -8.17
CA ARG A 32 4.56 -13.43 -7.29
C ARG A 32 4.89 -14.45 -6.20
N TRP A 33 3.93 -15.28 -5.80
CA TRP A 33 4.05 -16.15 -4.63
C TRP A 33 4.03 -17.64 -4.99
N LYS A 34 4.42 -17.96 -6.24
CA LYS A 34 4.52 -19.36 -6.72
C LYS A 34 5.36 -20.24 -5.79
N ASP A 35 6.35 -19.63 -5.10
CA ASP A 35 7.30 -20.33 -4.22
C ASP A 35 7.20 -20.00 -2.72
N SER A 36 6.26 -19.15 -2.23
CA SER A 36 6.07 -18.94 -0.78
C SER A 36 4.67 -18.48 -0.32
N PHE A 37 4.39 -18.69 0.98
CA PHE A 37 3.27 -18.30 1.86
C PHE A 37 1.78 -18.52 1.45
N ARG A 38 1.38 -18.48 0.17
CA ARG A 38 -0.05 -18.66 -0.21
C ARG A 38 -0.27 -19.58 -1.43
N LYS A 39 0.26 -20.80 -1.40
CA LYS A 39 -0.02 -21.87 -2.39
C LYS A 39 -1.51 -22.05 -2.70
N THR A 40 -2.37 -21.75 -1.73
CA THR A 40 -3.84 -21.72 -1.85
C THR A 40 -4.34 -20.86 -3.02
N TYR A 41 -3.72 -19.71 -3.30
CA TYR A 41 -4.13 -18.81 -4.39
C TYR A 41 -3.95 -19.47 -5.77
N ALA A 42 -2.88 -20.24 -5.95
CA ALA A 42 -2.63 -20.99 -7.18
C ALA A 42 -3.66 -22.11 -7.42
N SER A 43 -4.42 -22.49 -6.38
CA SER A 43 -5.46 -23.51 -6.47
C SER A 43 -6.88 -22.96 -6.65
N ILE A 44 -7.06 -21.63 -6.68
CA ILE A 44 -8.39 -21.02 -6.79
C ILE A 44 -9.08 -21.41 -8.11
N GLY A 45 -8.34 -21.56 -9.21
CA GLY A 45 -8.91 -22.02 -10.47
C GLY A 45 -9.61 -23.38 -10.36
N ALA A 46 -9.08 -24.29 -9.53
CA ALA A 46 -9.71 -25.59 -9.29
C ALA A 46 -11.09 -25.47 -8.63
N PHE A 47 -11.41 -24.33 -8.00
CA PHE A 47 -12.73 -24.09 -7.44
C PHE A 47 -13.82 -24.04 -8.51
N ARG A 48 -13.50 -23.63 -9.74
CA ARG A 48 -14.44 -23.62 -10.87
C ARG A 48 -15.05 -24.99 -11.16
N ALA A 49 -14.29 -26.07 -10.97
CA ALA A 49 -14.79 -27.44 -11.18
C ALA A 49 -15.93 -27.84 -10.22
N TYR A 50 -16.12 -27.09 -9.13
CA TYR A 50 -17.16 -27.33 -8.13
C TYR A 50 -18.37 -26.40 -8.28
N LEU A 51 -18.29 -25.42 -9.18
CA LEU A 51 -19.31 -24.41 -9.40
C LEU A 51 -20.03 -24.65 -10.74
N PRO A 52 -21.29 -24.20 -10.87
CA PRO A 52 -21.94 -24.12 -12.17
C PRO A 52 -21.12 -23.27 -13.16
N HIS A 53 -21.11 -23.66 -14.43
CA HIS A 53 -20.33 -23.01 -15.48
C HIS A 53 -20.65 -21.52 -15.68
N HIS A 54 -21.88 -21.09 -15.35
CA HIS A 54 -22.32 -19.70 -15.52
C HIS A 54 -21.82 -18.75 -14.42
N VAL A 55 -21.17 -19.25 -13.36
CA VAL A 55 -20.70 -18.41 -12.26
C VAL A 55 -19.49 -17.58 -12.71
N PRO A 56 -19.58 -16.24 -12.73
CA PRO A 56 -18.48 -15.39 -13.16
C PRO A 56 -17.38 -15.32 -12.09
N PHE A 57 -16.14 -15.21 -12.55
CA PHE A 57 -14.98 -14.91 -11.71
C PHE A 57 -14.44 -13.55 -12.09
N ILE A 58 -14.15 -12.75 -11.08
CA ILE A 58 -13.55 -11.42 -11.22
C ILE A 58 -12.22 -11.45 -10.49
N ALA A 59 -11.15 -11.06 -11.17
CA ALA A 59 -9.83 -10.92 -10.57
C ALA A 59 -9.47 -9.44 -10.45
N CYS A 60 -9.31 -8.96 -9.22
CA CYS A 60 -8.99 -7.56 -8.92
C CYS A 60 -7.53 -7.44 -8.52
N THR A 61 -6.83 -6.44 -9.05
CA THR A 61 -5.46 -6.13 -8.64
C THR A 61 -5.07 -4.70 -9.00
N ALA A 62 -4.32 -4.04 -8.12
CA ALA A 62 -3.76 -2.72 -8.39
C ALA A 62 -2.46 -2.78 -9.20
N THR A 63 -1.71 -3.89 -9.14
CA THR A 63 -0.40 -3.99 -9.78
C THR A 63 -0.21 -5.33 -10.47
N ALA A 64 -0.39 -5.38 -11.78
CA ALA A 64 -0.09 -6.56 -12.58
C ALA A 64 0.57 -6.13 -13.88
N THR A 65 1.76 -6.69 -14.15
CA THR A 65 2.38 -6.57 -15.47
C THR A 65 1.56 -7.36 -16.51
N PRO A 66 1.74 -7.12 -17.83
CA PRO A 66 1.08 -7.94 -18.84
C PRO A 66 1.40 -9.44 -18.70
N ARG A 67 2.58 -9.79 -18.16
CA ARG A 67 2.94 -11.16 -17.82
C ARG A 67 2.12 -11.69 -16.65
N ASP A 68 1.99 -10.90 -15.58
CA ASP A 68 1.20 -11.26 -14.40
C ASP A 68 -0.27 -11.51 -14.78
N VAL A 69 -0.85 -10.67 -15.64
CA VAL A 69 -2.23 -10.83 -16.13
C VAL A 69 -2.41 -12.18 -16.82
N ARG A 70 -1.49 -12.57 -17.72
CA ARG A 70 -1.54 -13.89 -18.37
C ARG A 70 -1.53 -15.04 -17.36
N VAL A 71 -0.61 -14.99 -16.40
CA VAL A 71 -0.50 -16.02 -15.35
C VAL A 71 -1.77 -16.08 -14.49
N ILE A 72 -2.37 -14.93 -14.17
CA ILE A 72 -3.64 -14.86 -13.42
C ILE A 72 -4.76 -15.51 -14.24
N CYS A 73 -4.91 -15.15 -15.51
CA CYS A 73 -5.94 -15.71 -16.39
C CYS A 73 -5.80 -17.23 -16.54
N GLU A 74 -4.57 -17.72 -16.74
CA GLU A 74 -4.26 -19.15 -16.83
C GLU A 74 -4.60 -19.88 -15.51
N THR A 75 -4.12 -19.34 -14.39
CA THR A 75 -4.29 -19.98 -13.07
C THR A 75 -5.74 -19.99 -12.62
N LEU A 76 -6.49 -18.93 -12.90
CA LEU A 76 -7.91 -18.81 -12.57
C LEU A 76 -8.83 -19.39 -13.64
N GLN A 77 -8.27 -19.90 -14.75
CA GLN A 77 -9.01 -20.46 -15.89
C GLN A 77 -10.11 -19.50 -16.38
N LEU A 78 -9.76 -18.23 -16.62
CA LEU A 78 -10.73 -17.18 -16.98
C LEU A 78 -11.26 -17.28 -18.43
N GLY A 79 -10.75 -18.22 -19.23
CA GLY A 79 -11.13 -18.34 -20.64
C GLY A 79 -10.34 -17.39 -21.54
N ALA A 80 -10.45 -17.60 -22.85
CA ALA A 80 -9.82 -16.76 -23.87
C ALA A 80 -10.63 -15.48 -24.16
N ASP A 81 -11.91 -15.49 -23.78
CA ASP A 81 -12.91 -14.44 -23.92
C ASP A 81 -12.98 -13.50 -22.69
N VAL A 82 -11.99 -13.57 -21.79
CA VAL A 82 -11.94 -12.72 -20.60
C VAL A 82 -11.78 -11.24 -20.96
N ASP A 83 -12.65 -10.40 -20.40
CA ASP A 83 -12.51 -8.96 -20.47
C ASP A 83 -11.38 -8.48 -19.54
N ILE A 84 -10.41 -7.76 -20.12
CA ILE A 84 -9.31 -7.14 -19.38
C ILE A 84 -9.55 -5.63 -19.32
N ILE A 85 -9.94 -5.14 -18.15
CA ILE A 85 -10.16 -3.71 -17.90
C ILE A 85 -8.93 -3.14 -17.19
N ASN A 86 -8.18 -2.28 -17.89
CA ASN A 86 -7.05 -1.55 -17.31
C ASN A 86 -7.36 -0.05 -17.26
N LEU A 87 -7.63 0.45 -16.05
CA LEU A 87 -7.93 1.86 -15.81
C LEU A 87 -6.68 2.77 -15.83
N GLY A 88 -5.49 2.19 -15.95
CA GLY A 88 -4.23 2.90 -15.80
C GLY A 88 -3.91 3.23 -14.34
N ASN A 89 -2.72 3.79 -14.13
CA ASN A 89 -2.21 4.20 -12.82
C ASN A 89 -1.81 5.69 -12.78
N HIS A 90 -2.07 6.42 -13.86
CA HIS A 90 -1.72 7.83 -13.96
C HIS A 90 -2.67 8.67 -13.09
N ARG A 91 -2.08 9.51 -12.23
CA ARG A 91 -2.81 10.45 -11.39
C ARG A 91 -2.16 11.81 -11.55
N THR A 92 -2.91 12.73 -12.16
CA THR A 92 -2.42 14.07 -12.56
C THR A 92 -2.05 14.95 -11.37
N ASN A 93 -2.60 14.66 -10.19
CA ASN A 93 -2.35 15.42 -8.97
C ASN A 93 -1.17 14.88 -8.13
N LEU A 94 -0.45 13.84 -8.61
CA LEU A 94 0.77 13.34 -7.96
C LEU A 94 2.01 13.90 -8.66
N ILE A 95 2.87 14.57 -7.89
CA ILE A 95 4.18 15.04 -8.33
C ILE A 95 5.24 14.07 -7.82
N TRP A 96 5.91 13.38 -8.74
CA TRP A 96 6.98 12.43 -8.41
C TRP A 96 8.33 13.13 -8.37
N GLU A 97 9.04 13.00 -7.25
CA GLU A 97 10.35 13.58 -7.02
C GLU A 97 11.34 12.52 -6.56
N VAL A 98 12.58 12.61 -7.04
CA VAL A 98 13.72 11.87 -6.51
C VAL A 98 14.70 12.89 -5.96
N ARG A 99 15.09 12.74 -4.69
CA ARG A 99 16.07 13.62 -4.05
C ARG A 99 17.27 12.81 -3.61
N THR A 100 18.45 13.26 -4.03
CA THR A 100 19.71 12.69 -3.58
C THR A 100 19.97 13.13 -2.15
N MET A 101 20.23 12.16 -1.27
CA MET A 101 20.65 12.39 0.11
C MET A 101 22.07 12.98 0.11
N LYS A 102 22.35 13.88 1.04
CA LYS A 102 23.69 14.45 1.26
C LYS A 102 24.61 13.47 1.99
N GLY A 103 24.05 12.70 2.91
CA GLY A 103 24.80 11.73 3.73
C GLY A 103 24.58 10.26 3.38
N ALA A 104 25.14 9.37 4.20
CA ALA A 104 25.00 7.93 4.08
C ALA A 104 23.60 7.45 4.56
N ALA A 105 23.34 6.12 4.52
CA ALA A 105 22.04 5.53 4.87
C ALA A 105 21.52 5.89 6.27
N GLN A 106 22.42 6.28 7.17
CA GLN A 106 22.13 6.60 8.56
C GLN A 106 21.84 8.09 8.80
N SER A 107 21.94 8.93 7.77
CA SER A 107 21.62 10.35 7.83
C SER A 107 20.10 10.54 7.91
N VAL A 108 19.58 10.46 9.13
CA VAL A 108 18.15 10.66 9.42
C VAL A 108 17.74 12.14 9.36
N ASP A 109 18.70 13.05 9.36
CA ASP A 109 18.49 14.49 9.12
C ASP A 109 17.96 14.79 7.71
N GLU A 110 18.07 13.85 6.77
CA GLU A 110 17.51 13.95 5.43
C GLU A 110 15.97 14.09 5.42
N VAL A 111 15.28 13.76 6.51
CA VAL A 111 13.82 13.96 6.63
C VAL A 111 13.45 15.28 7.32
N ASP A 112 14.41 16.11 7.73
CA ASP A 112 14.12 17.35 8.46
C ASP A 112 13.21 18.32 7.69
N PHE A 113 13.28 18.31 6.36
CA PHE A 113 12.42 19.14 5.49
C PHE A 113 10.91 18.82 5.61
N MET A 114 10.54 17.70 6.23
CA MET A 114 9.16 17.35 6.53
C MET A 114 8.54 18.23 7.62
N VAL A 115 9.38 18.84 8.46
CA VAL A 115 8.99 19.76 9.53
C VAL A 115 9.54 21.15 9.18
N PRO A 116 8.73 22.07 8.62
CA PRO A 116 9.17 23.42 8.34
C PRO A 116 9.41 24.19 9.65
N GLU A 117 10.08 25.33 9.56
CA GLU A 117 10.33 26.19 10.71
C GLU A 117 9.06 26.98 11.09
N GLY A 118 8.97 27.42 12.35
CA GLY A 118 7.89 28.28 12.82
C GLY A 118 6.54 27.60 13.08
N ILE A 119 6.51 26.26 13.19
CA ILE A 119 5.29 25.51 13.55
C ILE A 119 4.87 25.86 14.99
N THR A 120 3.61 26.30 15.16
CA THR A 120 3.04 26.64 16.47
C THR A 120 1.87 25.74 16.87
N LYS A 121 1.14 25.21 15.88
CA LYS A 121 -0.03 24.33 16.05
C LYS A 121 -0.02 23.17 15.03
N PRO A 122 -0.75 22.07 15.26
CA PRO A 122 -0.77 20.91 14.35
C PRO A 122 -1.15 21.26 12.91
N GLU A 123 -2.04 22.23 12.70
CA GLU A 123 -2.54 22.61 11.37
C GLU A 123 -1.47 23.28 10.50
N ASP A 124 -0.38 23.80 11.10
CA ASP A 124 0.74 24.38 10.37
C ASP A 124 1.57 23.28 9.65
N LEU A 125 1.45 22.02 10.08
CA LEU A 125 2.05 20.87 9.41
C LEU A 125 1.06 20.28 8.42
N GLU A 126 1.48 19.96 7.20
CA GLU A 126 0.67 19.15 6.29
C GLU A 126 0.46 17.73 6.83
N GLN A 127 -0.56 17.01 6.34
CA GLN A 127 -0.67 15.57 6.58
C GLN A 127 0.25 14.80 5.64
N GLN A 128 1.16 14.00 6.22
CA GLN A 128 2.26 13.39 5.52
C GLN A 128 2.44 11.92 5.94
N LEU A 129 2.93 11.10 5.00
CA LEU A 129 3.37 9.74 5.26
C LEU A 129 4.87 9.63 5.02
N LEU A 130 5.62 9.08 5.98
CA LEU A 130 7.02 8.73 5.84
C LEU A 130 7.15 7.21 5.83
N PHE A 131 7.53 6.64 4.70
CA PHE A 131 7.84 5.23 4.54
C PHE A 131 9.32 4.95 4.75
N CYS A 132 9.64 3.83 5.37
CA CYS A 132 10.98 3.24 5.43
C CYS A 132 10.91 1.75 5.07
N ASN A 133 12.05 1.13 4.80
CA ASN A 133 12.07 -0.29 4.42
C ASN A 133 12.01 -1.21 5.64
N GLU A 134 12.64 -0.81 6.74
CA GLU A 134 12.74 -1.62 7.95
C GLU A 134 11.87 -1.07 9.07
N ARG A 135 11.25 -1.98 9.84
CA ARG A 135 10.44 -1.62 11.02
C ARG A 135 11.27 -0.90 12.07
N GLY A 136 12.51 -1.32 12.32
CA GLY A 136 13.40 -0.69 13.30
C GLY A 136 13.69 0.78 13.00
N GLN A 137 13.74 1.14 11.71
CA GLN A 137 14.02 2.50 11.26
C GLN A 137 12.87 3.48 11.54
N THR A 138 11.64 2.99 11.69
CA THR A 138 10.47 3.84 11.98
C THR A 138 10.64 4.65 13.26
N HIS A 139 11.21 4.04 14.31
CA HIS A 139 11.43 4.69 15.59
C HIS A 139 12.49 5.79 15.50
N VAL A 140 13.58 5.53 14.79
CA VAL A 140 14.69 6.49 14.63
C VAL A 140 14.22 7.72 13.84
N LEU A 141 13.51 7.51 12.74
CA LEU A 141 12.96 8.58 11.90
C LEU A 141 11.88 9.39 12.64
N ALA A 142 10.96 8.72 13.35
CA ALA A 142 9.94 9.40 14.14
C ALA A 142 10.57 10.25 15.25
N HIS A 143 11.57 9.71 15.95
CA HIS A 143 12.30 10.45 16.98
C HIS A 143 12.99 11.69 16.41
N ARG A 144 13.64 11.58 15.24
CA ARG A 144 14.26 12.72 14.57
C ARG A 144 13.24 13.83 14.26
N LEU A 145 12.09 13.47 13.69
CA LEU A 145 11.02 14.43 13.41
C LEU A 145 10.46 15.08 14.69
N MET A 146 10.30 14.31 15.77
CA MET A 146 9.87 14.84 17.07
C MET A 146 10.89 15.82 17.68
N GLN A 147 12.19 15.63 17.45
CA GLN A 147 13.22 16.57 17.89
C GLN A 147 13.17 17.91 17.15
N ARG A 148 12.63 17.94 15.92
CA ARG A 148 12.40 19.17 15.14
C ARG A 148 11.16 19.94 15.61
N LEU A 149 10.30 19.32 16.43
CA LEU A 149 9.05 19.89 16.89
C LEU A 149 9.14 20.42 18.33
N PRO A 150 8.42 21.51 18.65
CA PRO A 150 8.16 21.90 20.04
C PRO A 150 7.57 20.73 20.83
N GLU A 151 7.88 20.65 22.13
CA GLU A 151 7.48 19.52 22.97
C GLU A 151 5.97 19.26 22.94
N HIS A 152 5.15 20.31 22.97
CA HIS A 152 3.70 20.22 22.93
C HIS A 152 3.14 19.70 21.60
N LEU A 153 3.95 19.65 20.53
CA LEU A 153 3.56 19.19 19.20
C LEU A 153 4.15 17.84 18.79
N ARG A 154 5.02 17.25 19.60
CA ARG A 154 5.61 15.93 19.30
C ARG A 154 4.57 14.83 19.09
N HIS A 155 3.39 14.98 19.69
CA HIS A 155 2.24 14.07 19.53
C HIS A 155 1.69 14.00 18.10
N THR A 156 2.05 14.95 17.23
CA THR A 156 1.63 15.02 15.83
C THR A 156 2.41 14.03 14.94
N VAL A 157 3.47 13.41 15.46
CA VAL A 157 4.24 12.36 14.79
C VAL A 157 3.92 11.02 15.44
N GLU A 158 3.47 10.04 14.67
CA GLU A 158 3.20 8.70 15.18
C GLU A 158 3.83 7.60 14.31
N ILE A 159 3.99 6.41 14.89
CA ILE A 159 4.56 5.24 14.21
C ILE A 159 3.47 4.23 13.91
N TYR A 160 3.47 3.70 12.69
CA TYR A 160 2.57 2.65 12.24
C TYR A 160 3.34 1.48 11.60
N HIS A 161 3.28 0.31 12.22
CA HIS A 161 3.79 -0.95 11.66
C HIS A 161 3.10 -2.15 12.32
N SER A 162 3.29 -3.35 11.76
CA SER A 162 2.63 -4.58 12.22
C SER A 162 2.95 -5.00 13.68
N LEU A 163 4.09 -4.60 14.23
CA LEU A 163 4.40 -4.84 15.66
C LEU A 163 3.64 -3.92 16.64
N ARG A 164 2.85 -2.95 16.17
CA ARG A 164 1.96 -2.14 17.03
C ARG A 164 0.68 -2.91 17.30
N THR A 165 0.13 -2.78 18.51
CA THR A 165 -1.14 -3.44 18.85
C THR A 165 -2.27 -2.98 17.93
N VAL A 166 -3.30 -3.82 17.73
CA VAL A 166 -4.48 -3.47 16.92
C VAL A 166 -5.10 -2.17 17.41
N ARG A 167 -5.23 -2.00 18.74
CA ARG A 167 -5.74 -0.77 19.36
C ARG A 167 -4.89 0.45 19.04
N GLN A 168 -3.56 0.35 19.13
CA GLN A 168 -2.66 1.46 18.79
C GLN A 168 -2.77 1.84 17.30
N ARG A 169 -2.80 0.86 16.40
CA ARG A 169 -2.96 1.11 14.96
C ARG A 169 -4.29 1.82 14.66
N ALA A 170 -5.38 1.37 15.27
CA ALA A 170 -6.68 2.00 15.13
C ALA A 170 -6.69 3.43 15.69
N TRP A 171 -6.03 3.67 16.83
CA TRP A 171 -5.92 4.98 17.44
C TRP A 171 -5.11 5.97 16.60
N THR A 172 -3.94 5.56 16.11
CA THR A 172 -3.11 6.37 15.20
C THR A 172 -3.90 6.74 13.94
N MET A 173 -4.64 5.80 13.35
CA MET A 173 -5.49 6.05 12.19
C MET A 173 -6.58 7.08 12.49
N TYR A 174 -7.29 6.92 13.62
CA TYR A 174 -8.34 7.85 14.05
C TYR A 174 -7.81 9.28 14.24
N ARG A 175 -6.67 9.43 14.92
CA ARG A 175 -6.04 10.74 15.15
C ARG A 175 -5.52 11.37 13.86
N PHE A 176 -4.99 10.56 12.95
CA PHE A 176 -4.55 11.03 11.65
C PHE A 176 -5.72 11.52 10.80
N GLU A 177 -6.83 10.78 10.74
CA GLU A 177 -8.02 11.20 10.00
C GLU A 177 -8.59 12.55 10.50
N ARG A 178 -8.54 12.80 11.82
CA ARG A 178 -8.94 14.07 12.43
C ARG A 178 -7.90 15.19 12.31
N GLY A 179 -6.73 14.89 11.75
CA GLY A 179 -5.65 15.85 11.60
C GLY A 179 -4.92 16.20 12.91
N GLU A 180 -5.12 15.44 14.00
CA GLU A 180 -4.35 15.57 15.24
C GLU A 180 -2.94 15.02 15.07
N THR A 181 -2.84 13.88 14.37
CA THR A 181 -1.57 13.33 13.89
C THR A 181 -1.34 13.88 12.48
N ARG A 182 -0.17 14.47 12.25
CA ARG A 182 0.20 15.11 11.00
C ARG A 182 1.21 14.30 10.20
N ILE A 183 2.09 13.54 10.87
CA ILE A 183 3.06 12.68 10.19
C ILE A 183 2.95 11.26 10.73
N ILE A 184 2.74 10.28 9.85
CA ILE A 184 2.89 8.86 10.21
C ILE A 184 4.17 8.31 9.61
N VAL A 185 5.02 7.72 10.46
CA VAL A 185 6.20 6.97 10.05
C VAL A 185 5.87 5.47 10.00
N CYS A 186 6.13 4.81 8.88
CA CYS A 186 5.67 3.45 8.63
C CYS A 186 6.63 2.63 7.76
N SER A 187 6.64 1.30 7.94
CA SER A 187 7.51 0.38 7.19
C SER A 187 6.76 -0.44 6.15
N GLU A 188 5.44 -0.45 6.21
CA GLU A 188 4.55 -1.16 5.30
C GLU A 188 3.48 -0.17 4.88
N ALA A 189 2.85 -0.42 3.73
CA ALA A 189 1.73 0.40 3.28
C ALA A 189 0.67 0.46 4.41
N ILE A 190 0.56 1.61 5.07
CA ILE A 190 -0.63 1.95 5.84
C ILE A 190 -1.75 1.97 4.82
N ALA A 191 -2.52 0.89 4.71
CA ALA A 191 -3.83 0.79 4.02
C ALA A 191 -4.04 -0.55 3.30
N MET A 192 -4.08 -1.64 4.06
CA MET A 192 -5.23 -2.52 3.82
C MET A 192 -6.45 -1.81 4.40
N GLY A 193 -7.20 -1.08 3.56
CA GLY A 193 -8.53 -0.55 3.90
C GLY A 193 -8.65 0.90 4.40
N CYS A 194 -7.59 1.70 4.48
CA CYS A 194 -7.70 3.11 4.89
C CYS A 194 -7.67 4.09 3.71
N ASP A 195 -8.47 5.15 3.80
CA ASP A 195 -8.66 6.16 2.76
C ASP A 195 -8.38 7.58 3.25
N PHE A 196 -7.10 7.91 3.40
CA PHE A 196 -6.68 9.24 3.85
C PHE A 196 -6.69 10.25 2.70
N GLN A 197 -7.76 11.04 2.65
CA GLN A 197 -8.01 12.01 1.58
C GLN A 197 -7.05 13.22 1.61
N ASN A 198 -6.53 13.57 2.79
CA ASN A 198 -5.80 14.83 3.02
C ASN A 198 -4.27 14.72 2.95
N VAL A 199 -3.72 13.58 2.53
CA VAL A 199 -2.27 13.38 2.48
C VAL A 199 -1.66 14.14 1.29
N THR A 200 -0.97 15.24 1.55
CA THR A 200 -0.33 16.08 0.51
C THR A 200 1.17 15.80 0.35
N ARG A 201 1.77 14.96 1.21
CA ARG A 201 3.15 14.51 1.03
C ARG A 201 3.34 13.04 1.38
N VAL A 202 4.03 12.33 0.51
CA VAL A 202 4.53 10.99 0.79
C VAL A 202 6.03 10.99 0.58
N VAL A 203 6.77 10.63 1.62
CA VAL A 203 8.23 10.53 1.58
C VAL A 203 8.60 9.06 1.75
N GLN A 204 9.47 8.56 0.89
CA GLN A 204 10.08 7.25 1.00
C GLN A 204 11.56 7.45 1.36
N PHE A 205 11.93 7.03 2.57
CA PHE A 205 13.30 7.01 3.03
C PHE A 205 14.02 5.81 2.39
N MET A 206 15.03 6.08 1.56
CA MET A 206 15.81 5.10 0.79
C MET A 206 15.03 4.45 -0.34
N ILE A 207 15.76 3.94 -1.35
CA ILE A 207 15.18 3.20 -2.46
C ILE A 207 14.44 1.94 -1.96
N THR A 208 13.32 1.61 -2.60
CA THR A 208 12.55 0.39 -2.35
C THR A 208 13.04 -0.77 -3.21
N ASP A 209 12.78 -2.01 -2.80
CA ASP A 209 13.13 -3.22 -3.58
C ASP A 209 12.53 -3.27 -4.98
N SER A 210 11.45 -2.52 -5.25
CA SER A 210 10.86 -2.42 -6.58
C SER A 210 10.15 -1.09 -6.81
N LEU A 211 10.10 -0.66 -8.08
CA LEU A 211 9.30 0.49 -8.50
C LEU A 211 7.81 0.31 -8.17
N THR A 212 7.32 -0.93 -8.21
CA THR A 212 5.94 -1.25 -7.84
C THR A 212 5.66 -0.88 -6.38
N THR A 213 6.57 -1.22 -5.47
CA THR A 213 6.47 -0.86 -4.05
C THR A 213 6.43 0.66 -3.89
N TRP A 214 7.29 1.38 -4.61
CA TRP A 214 7.29 2.84 -4.60
C TRP A 214 5.97 3.43 -5.09
N ILE A 215 5.46 2.99 -6.24
CA ILE A 215 4.19 3.49 -6.80
C ILE A 215 3.03 3.22 -5.83
N GLN A 216 2.99 2.05 -5.20
CA GLN A 216 1.95 1.72 -4.23
C GLN A 216 2.04 2.59 -2.96
N ARG A 217 3.24 2.84 -2.44
CA ARG A 217 3.46 3.70 -1.26
C ARG A 217 3.17 5.17 -1.57
N GLY A 218 3.75 5.71 -2.64
CA GLY A 218 3.51 7.07 -3.12
C GLY A 218 2.04 7.34 -3.42
N GLY A 219 1.35 6.38 -4.04
CA GLY A 219 -0.08 6.44 -4.34
C GLY A 219 -1.02 6.45 -3.12
N ARG A 220 -0.50 6.31 -1.90
CA ARG A 220 -1.29 6.55 -0.67
C ARG A 220 -1.56 8.04 -0.44
N GLY A 221 -0.80 8.92 -1.07
CA GLY A 221 -1.05 10.35 -1.10
C GLY A 221 -2.06 10.78 -2.16
N GLY A 222 -2.52 12.04 -2.06
CA GLY A 222 -3.30 12.74 -3.09
C GLY A 222 -4.64 12.09 -3.44
N ARG A 223 -5.26 11.33 -2.53
CA ARG A 223 -6.50 10.59 -2.85
C ARG A 223 -7.66 11.52 -3.19
N ASN A 224 -7.67 12.72 -2.64
CA ASN A 224 -8.50 13.80 -3.12
C ASN A 224 -7.88 14.41 -4.40
N PRO A 225 -8.54 14.30 -5.57
CA PRO A 225 -8.03 14.86 -6.84
C PRO A 225 -7.84 16.38 -6.81
N ALA A 226 -8.51 17.09 -5.90
CA ALA A 226 -8.37 18.53 -5.72
C ALA A 226 -7.08 18.93 -5.00
N LEU A 227 -6.38 17.98 -4.36
CA LEU A 227 -5.13 18.22 -3.66
C LEU A 227 -3.94 17.73 -4.47
N THR A 228 -2.91 18.57 -4.60
CA THR A 228 -1.62 18.13 -5.13
C THR A 228 -0.87 17.36 -4.04
N CYS A 229 -0.32 16.20 -4.37
CA CYS A 229 0.54 15.44 -3.48
C CYS A 229 1.94 15.27 -4.04
N ARG A 230 2.96 15.59 -3.23
CA ARG A 230 4.37 15.37 -3.56
C ARG A 230 4.81 14.01 -3.05
N CYS A 231 5.20 13.14 -3.98
CA CYS A 231 5.74 11.81 -3.72
C CYS A 231 7.27 11.86 -3.89
N ILE A 232 8.00 11.91 -2.78
CA ILE A 232 9.46 12.12 -2.75
C ILE A 232 10.16 10.82 -2.36
N MET A 233 11.03 10.30 -3.22
CA MET A 233 11.97 9.22 -2.86
C MET A 233 13.33 9.82 -2.51
N LEU A 234 13.81 9.55 -1.30
CA LEU A 234 15.17 9.88 -0.88
C LEU A 234 16.11 8.75 -1.32
N VAL A 235 17.15 9.10 -2.06
CA VAL A 235 18.06 8.14 -2.68
C VAL A 235 19.49 8.47 -2.31
N GLN A 236 20.27 7.46 -1.93
CA GLN A 236 21.67 7.66 -1.61
C GLN A 236 22.49 7.97 -2.87
N PRO A 237 23.59 8.75 -2.75
CA PRO A 237 24.49 9.01 -3.87
C PRO A 237 25.00 7.73 -4.57
N SER A 238 25.27 6.66 -3.81
CA SER A 238 25.79 5.39 -4.33
C SER A 238 24.86 4.71 -5.33
N VAL A 239 23.55 4.95 -5.26
CA VAL A 239 22.57 4.38 -6.20
C VAL A 239 22.76 4.97 -7.61
N PHE A 240 23.17 6.23 -7.71
CA PHE A 240 23.41 6.89 -9.00
C PHE A 240 24.78 6.55 -9.62
N GLN A 241 25.68 5.94 -8.85
CA GLN A 241 27.03 5.57 -9.30
C GLN A 241 27.10 4.16 -9.92
N LEU A 242 25.97 3.43 -9.96
CA LEU A 242 25.84 2.10 -10.56
C LEU A 242 25.51 2.12 -12.06
N VAL A 243 25.73 3.24 -12.74
CA VAL A 243 25.59 3.39 -14.20
C VAL A 243 26.96 3.47 -14.85
#